data_AF-A0A7S0PVP6-F1
#
_entry.id   AF-A0A7S0PVP6-F1
#
_cell.length_a   1.000
_cell.length_b   1.000
_cell.length_c   1.000
_cell.angle_alpha   90.00
_cell.angle_beta   90.00
_cell.angle_gamma   90.00
#
_symmetry.space_group_name_H-M   'P 1'
#
loop_
_entity.id
_entity.type
_entity.pdbx_description
1 polymer ?
#
loop_
_entity_poly.entity_id
_entity_poly.type
_entity_poly.pdbx_seq_one_letter_code
_entity_poly.pdbx_strand_id
1 'polypeptide(L)'
;AVAGVLQRKLILDKKSCGLLGNSKCSFAVKVWQVGEGYLVFFIGERLKSTVTMNLITEGLLDDFQPELFQNETDDTPQTVDIIERNSDVTYANVQVLDITMGIESVVVNVRGTTAKTWITTQGGDDYFFVSSEANQDQNNSAEIDVLEGFLDYLESDLRIIAGGGRHRLLMSDKLSNISKGVDYVGPAVLNNSSLTNISKDLGGIYFTADGGNWFAGVNLWLGEGSDKLDVNSIPFSGGNRTTTSVHGGAGEDTMMIMLNDIDHQGDVVFIANGQADKDVLNASLSSLPVILFG
;
A
#
# COMPACT_ATOMS: atom_id res chain seq x y z
N ALA A 1 10.58 -29.60 -11.40
CA ALA A 1 12.01 -29.49 -11.81
C ALA A 1 12.48 -28.04 -11.85
N VAL A 2 11.72 -27.13 -12.49
CA VAL A 2 12.04 -25.68 -12.62
C VAL A 2 12.23 -24.97 -11.27
N ALA A 3 11.29 -25.13 -10.33
CA ALA A 3 11.41 -24.54 -8.98
C ALA A 3 12.73 -24.90 -8.28
N GLY A 4 13.14 -26.16 -8.35
CA GLY A 4 14.39 -26.62 -7.73
C GLY A 4 15.64 -26.08 -8.42
N VAL A 5 15.59 -25.82 -9.73
CA VAL A 5 16.71 -25.21 -10.47
C VAL A 5 16.84 -23.73 -10.12
N LEU A 6 15.73 -22.99 -10.13
CA LEU A 6 15.69 -21.57 -9.75
C LEU A 6 16.09 -21.37 -8.28
N GLN A 7 15.60 -22.24 -7.38
CA GLN A 7 15.98 -22.25 -5.97
C GLN A 7 17.49 -22.36 -5.77
N ARG A 8 18.17 -23.21 -6.56
CA ARG A 8 19.63 -23.39 -6.49
C ARG A 8 20.42 -22.26 -7.13
N LYS A 9 19.80 -21.46 -7.99
CA LYS A 9 20.42 -20.27 -8.59
C LYS A 9 20.38 -19.08 -7.64
N LEU A 10 19.30 -18.96 -6.87
CA LEU A 10 19.12 -17.89 -5.87
C LEU A 10 19.78 -18.21 -4.53
N ILE A 11 19.69 -19.47 -4.10
CA ILE A 11 20.30 -19.98 -2.89
C ILE A 11 21.33 -21.04 -3.30
N LEU A 12 22.57 -20.58 -3.47
CA LEU A 12 23.67 -21.40 -3.96
C LEU A 12 24.06 -22.49 -2.96
N ASP A 13 24.02 -22.20 -1.65
CA ASP A 13 24.28 -23.17 -0.60
C ASP A 13 23.63 -22.83 0.76
N LYS A 14 23.78 -23.70 1.76
CA LYS A 14 23.25 -23.50 3.13
C LYS A 14 23.91 -22.36 3.90
N LYS A 15 24.94 -21.72 3.36
CA LYS A 15 25.62 -20.55 3.94
C LYS A 15 25.17 -19.26 3.26
N SER A 16 24.55 -19.33 2.08
CA SER A 16 23.99 -18.18 1.36
C SER A 16 22.58 -17.79 1.84
N CYS A 17 22.04 -18.47 2.86
CA CYS A 17 20.75 -18.20 3.47
C CYS A 17 20.71 -18.75 4.89
N GLY A 18 19.92 -18.09 5.73
CA GLY A 18 19.76 -18.42 7.13
C GLY A 18 20.95 -18.09 8.04
N LEU A 19 20.63 -17.72 9.27
CA LEU A 19 21.60 -17.21 10.24
C LEU A 19 22.00 -18.31 11.21
N LEU A 20 23.24 -18.82 11.05
CA LEU A 20 23.98 -19.61 12.06
C LEU A 20 23.17 -20.71 12.78
N GLY A 21 22.30 -21.44 12.06
CA GLY A 21 21.53 -22.56 12.60
C GLY A 21 20.23 -22.20 13.32
N ASN A 22 19.86 -20.91 13.38
CA ASN A 22 18.61 -20.44 13.98
C ASN A 22 17.44 -20.33 12.99
N SER A 23 17.72 -20.34 11.68
CA SER A 23 16.72 -20.43 10.63
C SER A 23 17.06 -21.54 9.62
N LYS A 24 16.04 -22.06 8.95
CA LYS A 24 16.20 -22.96 7.80
C LYS A 24 15.93 -22.13 6.55
N CYS A 25 16.76 -22.29 5.52
CA CYS A 25 16.53 -21.66 4.23
C CYS A 25 15.12 -21.97 3.72
N SER A 26 14.33 -20.92 3.53
CA SER A 26 12.99 -21.02 2.96
C SER A 26 13.09 -21.58 1.54
N PHE A 27 12.08 -22.34 1.12
CA PHE A 27 11.83 -22.56 -0.31
C PHE A 27 11.27 -21.26 -0.88
N ALA A 28 12.19 -20.32 -1.11
CA ALA A 28 11.91 -18.99 -1.60
C ALA A 28 11.26 -19.03 -2.97
N VAL A 29 11.48 -20.07 -3.77
CA VAL A 29 10.86 -20.18 -5.09
C VAL A 29 9.70 -21.14 -5.05
N LYS A 30 8.51 -20.64 -5.35
CA LYS A 30 7.36 -21.47 -5.70
C LYS A 30 7.06 -21.31 -7.17
N VAL A 31 6.90 -22.43 -7.88
CA VAL A 31 6.57 -22.41 -9.30
C VAL A 31 5.30 -23.20 -9.51
N TRP A 32 4.32 -22.56 -10.13
CA TRP A 32 3.10 -23.19 -10.62
C TRP A 32 3.12 -23.18 -12.14
N GLN A 33 2.74 -24.29 -12.75
CA GLN A 33 2.53 -24.32 -14.20
C GLN A 33 1.11 -23.81 -14.48
N VAL A 34 0.99 -22.81 -15.35
CA VAL A 34 -0.30 -22.20 -15.73
C VAL A 34 -0.35 -22.17 -17.26
N GLY A 35 -1.24 -22.98 -17.85
CA GLY A 35 -1.24 -23.24 -19.29
C GLY A 35 0.09 -23.82 -19.78
N GLU A 36 0.64 -23.25 -20.84
CA GLU A 36 1.98 -23.59 -21.35
C GLU A 36 3.12 -22.84 -20.62
N GLY A 37 2.79 -21.92 -19.72
CA GLY A 37 3.73 -21.09 -18.98
C GLY A 37 4.00 -21.55 -17.55
N TYR A 38 4.88 -20.81 -16.88
CA TYR A 38 5.18 -20.97 -15.47
C TYR A 38 5.00 -19.64 -14.75
N LEU A 39 4.33 -19.68 -13.61
CA LEU A 39 4.25 -18.57 -12.68
C LEU A 39 5.21 -18.84 -11.53
N VAL A 40 6.15 -17.93 -11.34
CA VAL A 40 7.26 -18.05 -10.38
C VAL A 40 7.07 -17.00 -9.31
N PHE A 41 6.91 -17.44 -8.06
CA PHE A 41 6.89 -16.55 -6.90
C PHE A 41 8.22 -16.65 -6.17
N PHE A 42 8.70 -15.50 -5.75
CA PHE A 42 9.77 -15.38 -4.76
C PHE A 42 9.10 -15.04 -3.42
N ILE A 43 9.41 -15.83 -2.39
CA ILE A 43 8.94 -15.68 -1.02
C ILE A 43 10.18 -15.42 -0.16
N GLY A 44 10.24 -14.25 0.48
CA GLY A 44 11.32 -13.89 1.40
C GLY A 44 11.54 -14.89 2.55
N GLU A 45 12.69 -14.80 3.23
CA GLU A 45 12.97 -15.63 4.40
C GLU A 45 12.13 -15.17 5.59
N ARG A 46 11.32 -16.07 6.20
CA ARG A 46 10.60 -15.79 7.44
C ARG A 46 10.99 -16.73 8.57
N LEU A 47 11.18 -16.14 9.75
CA LEU A 47 11.33 -16.86 11.02
C LEU A 47 9.95 -17.36 11.48
N LYS A 48 9.73 -18.68 11.38
CA LYS A 48 8.70 -19.44 12.11
C LYS A 48 7.19 -19.14 11.84
N SER A 49 6.79 -18.57 10.70
CA SER A 49 5.36 -18.40 10.36
C SER A 49 4.97 -19.00 9.01
N THR A 50 3.79 -19.62 8.91
CA THR A 50 3.19 -20.09 7.66
C THR A 50 2.59 -18.93 6.88
N VAL A 51 2.92 -18.81 5.58
CA VAL A 51 2.24 -17.91 4.63
C VAL A 51 1.45 -18.77 3.66
N THR A 52 0.16 -18.48 3.51
CA THR A 52 -0.70 -19.11 2.50
C THR A 52 -0.96 -18.08 1.40
N MET A 53 -0.75 -18.50 0.16
CA MET A 53 -1.01 -17.71 -1.04
C MET A 53 -1.98 -18.51 -1.89
N ASN A 54 -3.13 -17.91 -2.20
CA ASN A 54 -4.15 -18.50 -3.06
C ASN A 54 -4.19 -17.72 -4.38
N LEU A 55 -4.16 -18.43 -5.50
CA LEU A 55 -4.20 -17.86 -6.85
C LEU A 55 -5.43 -18.41 -7.58
N ILE A 56 -6.22 -17.53 -8.20
CA ILE A 56 -7.35 -17.87 -9.06
C ILE A 56 -7.01 -17.39 -10.47
N THR A 57 -6.98 -18.30 -11.45
CA THR A 57 -6.49 -18.04 -12.83
C THR A 57 -7.55 -18.26 -13.90
N GLU A 58 -8.84 -18.17 -13.55
CA GLU A 58 -9.93 -18.32 -14.53
C GLU A 58 -10.00 -17.09 -15.44
N GLY A 59 -9.65 -17.24 -16.74
CA GLY A 59 -9.82 -16.17 -17.75
C GLY A 59 -8.55 -15.54 -18.31
N LEU A 60 -7.38 -16.17 -18.20
CA LEU A 60 -6.17 -15.71 -18.92
C LEU A 60 -6.42 -15.75 -20.44
N LEU A 61 -6.53 -14.55 -21.04
CA LEU A 61 -6.81 -14.33 -22.47
C LEU A 61 -5.65 -14.84 -23.36
N ASP A 62 -6.00 -15.40 -24.52
CA ASP A 62 -5.10 -16.04 -25.50
C ASP A 62 -4.12 -15.08 -26.22
N ASP A 63 -4.20 -13.76 -26.01
CA ASP A 63 -3.43 -12.73 -26.74
C ASP A 63 -2.52 -11.89 -25.81
N PHE A 64 -1.65 -12.56 -25.05
CA PHE A 64 -0.70 -11.88 -24.16
C PHE A 64 0.43 -11.17 -24.93
N GLN A 65 0.56 -9.86 -24.72
CA GLN A 65 1.78 -9.10 -24.96
C GLN A 65 2.44 -8.80 -23.60
N PRO A 66 3.71 -9.18 -23.37
CA PRO A 66 4.42 -8.87 -22.13
C PRO A 66 4.69 -7.37 -22.00
N GLU A 67 4.00 -6.70 -21.09
CA GLU A 67 4.38 -5.37 -20.63
C GLU A 67 5.47 -5.50 -19.56
N LEU A 68 6.73 -5.34 -20.00
CA LEU A 68 7.81 -4.87 -19.15
C LEU A 68 7.66 -3.35 -19.09
N PHE A 69 7.34 -2.79 -17.92
CA PHE A 69 7.31 -1.35 -17.75
C PHE A 69 8.66 -0.75 -18.16
N GLN A 70 8.66 0.00 -19.26
CA GLN A 70 9.75 0.85 -19.67
C GLN A 70 9.77 2.07 -18.75
N ASN A 71 10.91 2.29 -18.13
CA ASN A 71 11.22 3.52 -17.43
C ASN A 71 11.49 4.61 -18.49
N GLU A 72 10.51 5.44 -18.81
CA GLU A 72 10.79 6.70 -19.52
C GLU A 72 11.35 7.72 -18.51
N THR A 73 12.64 7.61 -18.22
CA THR A 73 13.46 8.75 -17.78
C THR A 73 14.88 8.62 -18.34
N ASP A 74 15.18 9.49 -19.31
CA ASP A 74 16.48 9.98 -19.78
C ASP A 74 17.73 9.05 -19.79
N ASP A 75 18.04 8.55 -20.98
CA ASP A 75 19.32 8.69 -21.70
C ASP A 75 20.66 8.44 -20.96
N THR A 76 20.73 7.46 -20.05
CA THR A 76 22.02 6.86 -19.65
C THR A 76 21.95 5.34 -19.49
N PRO A 77 22.90 4.56 -20.06
CA PRO A 77 22.90 3.11 -19.96
C PRO A 77 23.51 2.69 -18.62
N GLN A 78 22.73 2.82 -17.55
CA GLN A 78 22.90 1.95 -16.38
C GLN A 78 21.71 1.00 -16.34
N THR A 79 22.04 -0.28 -16.27
CA THR A 79 21.14 -1.42 -16.21
C THR A 79 20.08 -1.22 -15.14
N VAL A 80 18.88 -0.84 -15.55
CA VAL A 80 17.68 -0.87 -14.70
C VAL A 80 17.18 -2.31 -14.70
N ASP A 81 17.81 -3.14 -13.86
CA ASP A 81 17.24 -4.44 -13.50
C ASP A 81 16.01 -4.16 -12.61
N ILE A 82 14.81 -4.17 -13.20
CA ILE A 82 13.52 -4.17 -12.47
C ILE A 82 13.28 -5.58 -11.86
N ILE A 83 14.32 -6.17 -11.28
CA ILE A 83 14.30 -7.39 -10.45
C ILE A 83 15.14 -7.19 -9.16
N GLU A 84 15.61 -5.97 -8.86
CA GLU A 84 16.40 -5.66 -7.65
C GLU A 84 15.76 -4.69 -6.63
N ARG A 85 14.43 -4.65 -6.50
CA ARG A 85 13.84 -4.05 -5.27
C ARG A 85 13.51 -5.15 -4.29
N ASN A 86 14.28 -5.27 -3.20
CA ASN A 86 14.04 -6.14 -2.03
C ASN A 86 12.54 -6.25 -1.69
N SER A 87 11.85 -7.22 -2.30
CA SER A 87 10.41 -7.40 -2.20
C SER A 87 10.15 -8.85 -1.86
N ASP A 88 9.46 -9.10 -0.77
CA ASP A 88 9.17 -10.45 -0.30
C ASP A 88 8.20 -11.20 -1.23
N VAL A 89 7.44 -10.46 -2.05
CA VAL A 89 6.51 -10.98 -3.05
C VAL A 89 6.63 -10.13 -4.32
N THR A 90 6.83 -10.79 -5.45
CA THR A 90 6.73 -10.21 -6.80
C THR A 90 5.96 -11.19 -7.68
N TYR A 91 5.14 -10.67 -8.58
CA TYR A 91 4.28 -11.46 -9.45
C TYR A 91 4.16 -10.81 -10.82
N ALA A 92 3.75 -11.59 -11.81
CA ALA A 92 3.39 -11.13 -13.14
C ALA A 92 2.17 -11.92 -13.63
N ASN A 93 1.29 -11.26 -14.38
CA ASN A 93 0.11 -11.88 -14.99
C ASN A 93 -0.85 -12.54 -13.97
N VAL A 94 -1.05 -11.86 -12.84
CA VAL A 94 -1.99 -12.25 -11.79
C VAL A 94 -3.17 -11.29 -11.80
N GLN A 95 -4.39 -11.82 -11.89
CA GLN A 95 -5.59 -11.00 -11.81
C GLN A 95 -6.01 -10.73 -10.35
N VAL A 96 -5.84 -11.74 -9.49
CA VAL A 96 -6.19 -11.70 -8.07
C VAL A 96 -5.01 -12.24 -7.26
N LEU A 97 -4.49 -11.41 -6.35
CA LEU A 97 -3.46 -11.79 -5.39
C LEU A 97 -4.06 -11.73 -3.98
N ASP A 98 -4.17 -12.88 -3.32
CA ASP A 98 -4.65 -12.96 -1.94
C ASP A 98 -3.54 -13.45 -1.01
N ILE A 99 -3.17 -12.61 -0.05
CA ILE A 99 -2.10 -12.82 0.91
C ILE A 99 -2.71 -12.82 2.32
N THR A 100 -2.56 -13.94 3.04
CA THR A 100 -2.87 -14.01 4.47
C THR A 100 -1.59 -14.14 5.28
N MET A 101 -1.43 -13.25 6.26
CA MET A 101 -0.27 -13.19 7.16
C MET A 101 -0.53 -13.93 8.49
N GLY A 102 0.50 -14.03 9.32
CA GLY A 102 0.44 -14.68 10.64
C GLY A 102 -0.26 -13.83 11.70
N ILE A 103 -0.24 -14.32 12.94
CA ILE A 103 -0.90 -13.73 14.12
C ILE A 103 -0.03 -12.73 14.91
N GLU A 104 1.25 -12.61 14.55
CA GLU A 104 2.19 -11.67 15.17
C GLU A 104 2.17 -10.35 14.40
N SER A 105 2.63 -9.26 15.04
CA SER A 105 2.80 -7.95 14.38
C SER A 105 3.57 -8.08 13.07
N VAL A 106 3.02 -7.52 11.99
CA VAL A 106 3.66 -7.47 10.68
C VAL A 106 3.88 -6.06 10.19
N VAL A 107 4.95 -5.90 9.42
CA VAL A 107 5.21 -4.71 8.61
C VAL A 107 4.93 -5.08 7.16
N VAL A 108 4.06 -4.31 6.52
CA VAL A 108 3.62 -4.52 5.15
C VAL A 108 4.00 -3.30 4.32
N ASN A 109 4.89 -3.51 3.35
CA ASN A 109 5.22 -2.50 2.35
C ASN A 109 4.56 -2.88 1.03
N VAL A 110 3.66 -2.03 0.54
CA VAL A 110 3.03 -2.18 -0.78
C VAL A 110 3.62 -1.12 -1.71
N ARG A 111 4.46 -1.56 -2.64
CA ARG A 111 5.14 -0.68 -3.60
C ARG A 111 4.40 -0.51 -4.93
N GLY A 112 3.38 -1.32 -5.15
CA GLY A 112 2.59 -1.34 -6.37
C GLY A 112 1.76 -2.60 -6.45
N THR A 113 0.72 -2.58 -7.28
CA THR A 113 -0.09 -3.75 -7.59
C THR A 113 -0.78 -3.57 -8.94
N THR A 114 -0.65 -4.59 -9.80
CA THR A 114 -1.39 -4.70 -11.06
C THR A 114 -2.57 -5.68 -10.94
N ALA A 115 -2.55 -6.56 -9.92
CA ALA A 115 -3.65 -7.44 -9.55
C ALA A 115 -4.61 -6.74 -8.58
N LYS A 116 -5.87 -7.20 -8.54
CA LYS A 116 -6.73 -6.97 -7.38
C LYS A 116 -6.11 -7.71 -6.19
N THR A 117 -5.65 -6.96 -5.20
CA THR A 117 -4.83 -7.50 -4.13
C THR A 117 -5.56 -7.45 -2.80
N TRP A 118 -5.55 -8.57 -2.09
CA TRP A 118 -6.00 -8.69 -0.71
C TRP A 118 -4.80 -8.99 0.19
N ILE A 119 -4.67 -8.23 1.26
CA ILE A 119 -3.69 -8.45 2.32
C ILE A 119 -4.46 -8.55 3.63
N THR A 120 -4.49 -9.74 4.21
CA THR A 120 -5.17 -10.01 5.47
C THR A 120 -4.14 -10.30 6.57
N THR A 121 -4.17 -9.52 7.64
CA THR A 121 -3.43 -9.83 8.89
C THR A 121 -4.39 -10.42 9.92
N GLN A 122 -3.88 -11.03 10.98
CA GLN A 122 -4.72 -11.71 11.97
C GLN A 122 -4.67 -11.06 13.34
N GLY A 123 -3.47 -10.90 13.90
CA GLY A 123 -3.28 -10.33 15.23
C GLY A 123 -2.01 -9.50 15.29
N GLY A 124 -1.86 -8.74 16.37
CA GLY A 124 -0.68 -7.91 16.61
C GLY A 124 -0.84 -6.48 16.11
N ASP A 125 0.09 -5.62 16.52
CA ASP A 125 0.13 -4.23 16.08
C ASP A 125 0.84 -4.17 14.71
N ASP A 126 0.05 -4.04 13.66
CA ASP A 126 0.53 -4.06 12.27
C ASP A 126 0.77 -2.65 11.70
N TYR A 127 1.77 -2.55 10.82
CA TYR A 127 2.16 -1.32 10.15
C TYR A 127 2.08 -1.50 8.63
N PHE A 128 1.27 -0.67 7.98
CA PHE A 128 1.06 -0.69 6.54
C PHE A 128 1.63 0.58 5.91
N PHE A 129 2.48 0.40 4.90
CA PHE A 129 3.11 1.46 4.13
C PHE A 129 2.80 1.25 2.66
N VAL A 130 2.04 2.16 2.05
CA VAL A 130 1.62 2.08 0.65
C VAL A 130 2.28 3.23 -0.11
N SER A 131 3.36 2.90 -0.81
CA SER A 131 4.08 3.80 -1.69
C SER A 131 5.20 3.05 -2.41
N SER A 132 5.59 3.50 -3.60
CA SER A 132 6.70 2.93 -4.38
C SER A 132 8.02 2.80 -3.60
N GLU A 133 8.28 3.72 -2.66
CA GLU A 133 9.50 3.78 -1.83
C GLU A 133 9.31 3.16 -0.44
N ALA A 134 8.17 2.54 -0.16
CA ALA A 134 7.92 1.86 1.12
C ALA A 134 8.96 0.77 1.38
N ASN A 135 9.81 0.95 2.40
CA ASN A 135 10.91 0.03 2.74
C ASN A 135 11.11 -0.06 4.25
N GLN A 136 10.02 -0.15 4.99
CA GLN A 136 10.06 -0.22 6.45
C GLN A 136 10.22 -1.65 6.94
N ASP A 137 10.80 -1.79 8.13
CA ASP A 137 10.97 -3.04 8.86
C ASP A 137 10.50 -2.89 10.31
N GLN A 138 10.66 -3.93 11.13
CA GLN A 138 10.23 -3.92 12.53
C GLN A 138 11.01 -2.93 13.42
N ASN A 139 12.15 -2.41 12.95
CA ASN A 139 12.99 -1.49 13.71
C ASN A 139 12.61 -0.02 13.47
N ASN A 140 12.07 0.31 12.29
CA ASN A 140 11.75 1.69 11.92
C ASN A 140 10.26 1.98 11.68
N SER A 141 9.41 0.95 11.58
CA SER A 141 7.98 1.10 11.28
C SER A 141 7.21 1.96 12.29
N ALA A 142 7.64 1.95 13.55
CA ALA A 142 7.02 2.74 14.61
C ALA A 142 7.45 4.22 14.61
N GLU A 143 8.65 4.53 14.08
CA GLU A 143 9.30 5.83 14.23
C GLU A 143 9.19 6.71 12.97
N ILE A 144 8.81 6.13 11.83
CA ILE A 144 8.65 6.90 10.60
C ILE A 144 7.49 7.90 10.71
N ASP A 145 7.75 9.16 10.38
CA ASP A 145 6.74 10.22 10.39
C ASP A 145 6.32 10.64 8.98
N VAL A 146 7.16 10.43 7.98
CA VAL A 146 6.90 10.77 6.57
C VAL A 146 7.23 9.57 5.71
N LEU A 147 6.26 9.13 4.90
CA LEU A 147 6.49 8.18 3.83
C LEU A 147 6.72 8.97 2.54
N GLU A 148 7.73 8.59 1.76
CA GLU A 148 7.98 9.14 0.43
C GLU A 148 7.55 8.13 -0.64
N GLY A 149 7.48 8.60 -1.89
CA GLY A 149 7.23 7.79 -3.07
C GLY A 149 5.93 8.16 -3.80
N PHE A 150 5.50 7.27 -4.69
CA PHE A 150 4.38 7.42 -5.60
C PHE A 150 3.27 6.40 -5.29
N LEU A 151 2.01 6.78 -5.53
CA LEU A 151 0.87 5.85 -5.61
C LEU A 151 0.60 5.37 -7.04
N ASP A 152 1.35 5.89 -8.01
CA ASP A 152 1.14 5.68 -9.45
C ASP A 152 1.29 4.22 -9.91
N TYR A 153 1.80 3.32 -9.05
CA TYR A 153 1.93 1.89 -9.34
C TYR A 153 0.80 1.03 -8.77
N LEU A 154 -0.28 1.64 -8.28
CA LEU A 154 -1.48 0.96 -7.81
C LEU A 154 -2.53 0.85 -8.93
N GLU A 155 -2.21 0.14 -10.00
CA GLU A 155 -3.07 0.00 -11.19
C GLU A 155 -4.37 -0.78 -10.93
N SER A 156 -4.48 -1.50 -9.81
CA SER A 156 -5.71 -2.17 -9.42
C SER A 156 -5.98 -2.10 -7.90
N ASP A 157 -7.17 -2.51 -7.50
CA ASP A 157 -7.64 -2.36 -6.12
C ASP A 157 -6.69 -3.06 -5.13
N LEU A 158 -6.24 -2.31 -4.12
CA LEU A 158 -5.54 -2.82 -2.95
C LEU A 158 -6.52 -2.89 -1.78
N ARG A 159 -6.64 -4.05 -1.14
CA ARG A 159 -7.51 -4.28 0.02
C ARG A 159 -6.67 -4.77 1.18
N ILE A 160 -6.60 -3.96 2.22
CA ILE A 160 -5.93 -4.26 3.49
C ILE A 160 -7.01 -4.60 4.52
N ILE A 161 -6.94 -5.81 5.07
CA ILE A 161 -7.83 -6.30 6.12
C ILE A 161 -6.95 -6.55 7.33
N ALA A 162 -6.81 -5.52 8.17
CA ALA A 162 -6.06 -5.65 9.42
C ALA A 162 -6.90 -6.47 10.42
N GLY A 163 -6.24 -7.36 11.16
CA GLY A 163 -6.89 -8.18 12.18
C GLY A 163 -7.07 -7.46 13.50
N GLY A 164 -6.83 -8.17 14.61
CA GLY A 164 -6.85 -7.59 15.95
C GLY A 164 -5.55 -6.89 16.32
N GLY A 165 -5.63 -5.70 16.92
CA GLY A 165 -4.46 -4.95 17.38
C GLY A 165 -4.63 -3.44 17.20
N ARG A 166 -3.53 -2.71 17.35
CA ARG A 166 -3.42 -1.27 17.09
C ARG A 166 -2.59 -1.04 15.84
N HIS A 167 -3.25 -0.65 14.75
CA HIS A 167 -2.63 -0.58 13.42
C HIS A 167 -2.34 0.85 12.98
N ARG A 168 -1.35 0.95 12.09
CA ARG A 168 -0.92 2.21 11.44
C ARG A 168 -0.96 2.06 9.92
N LEU A 169 -1.45 3.07 9.22
CA LEU A 169 -1.43 3.14 7.75
C LEU A 169 -0.82 4.45 7.27
N LEU A 170 0.22 4.36 6.44
CA LEU A 170 0.79 5.50 5.72
C LEU A 170 0.62 5.23 4.22
N MET A 171 0.08 6.21 3.51
CA MET A 171 -0.07 6.21 2.05
C MET A 171 0.66 7.45 1.52
N SER A 172 1.50 7.29 0.50
CA SER A 172 2.27 8.42 -0.02
C SER A 172 2.33 8.44 -1.53
N ASP A 173 1.93 9.58 -2.07
CA ASP A 173 2.14 10.06 -3.42
C ASP A 173 3.08 11.28 -3.46
N LYS A 174 3.75 11.58 -2.35
CA LYS A 174 4.54 12.79 -2.09
C LYS A 174 5.51 13.20 -3.21
N LEU A 175 6.08 12.25 -3.93
CA LEU A 175 7.05 12.54 -4.98
C LEU A 175 6.42 12.70 -6.37
N SER A 176 5.12 12.42 -6.51
CA SER A 176 4.41 12.51 -7.78
C SER A 176 4.18 13.97 -8.16
N ASN A 177 4.34 14.28 -9.44
CA ASN A 177 3.92 15.55 -10.04
C ASN A 177 2.58 15.41 -10.79
N ILE A 178 1.93 14.24 -10.67
CA ILE A 178 0.67 13.93 -11.34
C ILE A 178 -0.47 14.20 -10.38
N SER A 179 -1.32 15.17 -10.74
CA SER A 179 -2.49 15.52 -9.96
C SER A 179 -3.44 14.33 -9.70
N LYS A 180 -3.89 14.20 -8.46
CA LYS A 180 -4.86 13.23 -7.97
C LYS A 180 -6.25 13.85 -7.86
N GLY A 181 -7.27 13.09 -8.22
CA GLY A 181 -8.67 13.56 -8.13
C GLY A 181 -9.07 14.66 -9.13
N VAL A 182 -8.36 14.82 -10.23
CA VAL A 182 -8.68 15.84 -11.26
C VAL A 182 -9.26 15.27 -12.55
N ASP A 183 -9.43 13.95 -12.61
CA ASP A 183 -9.96 13.26 -13.78
C ASP A 183 -11.47 13.48 -13.96
N TYR A 184 -12.03 12.99 -15.07
CA TYR A 184 -13.47 13.11 -15.40
C TYR A 184 -14.41 12.60 -14.29
N VAL A 185 -13.92 11.70 -13.44
CA VAL A 185 -14.68 11.09 -12.34
C VAL A 185 -14.85 12.05 -11.15
N GLY A 186 -13.97 13.05 -10.99
CA GLY A 186 -14.02 14.05 -9.91
C GLY A 186 -12.88 13.93 -8.89
N PRO A 187 -13.00 14.59 -7.71
CA PRO A 187 -12.03 14.52 -6.61
C PRO A 187 -11.75 13.09 -6.14
N ALA A 188 -10.53 12.86 -5.64
CA ALA A 188 -10.23 11.67 -4.88
C ALA A 188 -11.09 11.68 -3.62
N VAL A 189 -11.52 10.50 -3.15
CA VAL A 189 -12.45 10.40 -2.03
C VAL A 189 -11.85 9.55 -0.92
N LEU A 190 -11.62 10.18 0.24
CA LEU A 190 -11.25 9.52 1.48
C LEU A 190 -12.48 9.28 2.35
N ASN A 191 -12.69 8.01 2.69
CA ASN A 191 -13.68 7.52 3.64
C ASN A 191 -13.00 6.76 4.78
N ASN A 192 -13.77 6.38 5.79
CA ASN A 192 -13.33 5.64 6.95
C ASN A 192 -12.63 4.31 6.66
N SER A 193 -12.84 3.74 5.47
CA SER A 193 -12.26 2.46 5.06
C SER A 193 -11.73 2.45 3.63
N SER A 194 -11.57 3.61 2.99
CA SER A 194 -11.09 3.65 1.61
C SER A 194 -10.55 5.00 1.17
N LEU A 195 -9.55 4.98 0.28
CA LEU A 195 -9.18 6.06 -0.62
C LEU A 195 -9.50 5.61 -2.05
N THR A 196 -10.40 6.32 -2.73
CA THR A 196 -10.89 5.94 -4.07
C THR A 196 -10.80 7.12 -5.03
N ASN A 197 -10.97 6.85 -6.32
CA ASN A 197 -10.90 7.86 -7.37
C ASN A 197 -9.57 8.64 -7.34
N ILE A 198 -8.48 7.95 -7.05
CA ILE A 198 -7.13 8.53 -6.92
C ILE A 198 -6.70 9.12 -8.26
N SER A 199 -6.79 8.31 -9.32
CA SER A 199 -6.69 8.71 -10.73
C SER A 199 -7.37 7.67 -11.62
N LYS A 200 -7.63 8.02 -12.89
CA LYS A 200 -8.34 7.20 -13.89
C LYS A 200 -7.70 5.83 -14.15
N ASP A 201 -6.38 5.73 -13.99
CA ASP A 201 -5.61 4.50 -14.25
C ASP A 201 -5.24 3.77 -12.95
N LEU A 202 -5.69 4.26 -11.79
CA LEU A 202 -5.36 3.70 -10.47
C LEU A 202 -6.58 3.06 -9.81
N GLY A 203 -6.34 1.93 -9.15
CA GLY A 203 -7.32 1.26 -8.30
C GLY A 203 -7.55 1.99 -6.97
N GLY A 204 -8.60 1.57 -6.26
CA GLY A 204 -8.87 2.06 -4.91
C GLY A 204 -7.98 1.39 -3.86
N ILE A 205 -7.66 2.11 -2.79
CA ILE A 205 -7.08 1.54 -1.57
C ILE A 205 -8.21 1.38 -0.56
N TYR A 206 -8.51 0.15 -0.16
CA TYR A 206 -9.50 -0.17 0.86
C TYR A 206 -8.78 -0.68 2.10
N PHE A 207 -9.19 -0.23 3.28
CA PHE A 207 -8.56 -0.60 4.54
C PHE A 207 -9.60 -0.79 5.64
N THR A 208 -9.61 -1.95 6.28
CA THR A 208 -10.45 -2.24 7.46
C THR A 208 -9.60 -2.78 8.60
N ALA A 209 -10.14 -2.74 9.82
CA ALA A 209 -9.53 -3.33 11.00
C ALA A 209 -10.57 -4.18 11.73
N ASP A 210 -10.59 -5.48 11.42
CA ASP A 210 -11.58 -6.44 11.87
C ASP A 210 -11.16 -7.02 13.24
N GLY A 211 -11.75 -6.46 14.30
CA GLY A 211 -11.37 -6.80 15.68
C GLY A 211 -10.19 -5.97 16.23
N GLY A 212 -9.62 -5.10 15.41
CA GLY A 212 -8.58 -4.14 15.76
C GLY A 212 -9.03 -2.68 15.63
N ASN A 213 -8.07 -1.78 15.44
CA ASN A 213 -8.32 -0.35 15.27
C ASN A 213 -7.15 0.36 14.55
N TRP A 214 -7.39 1.60 14.12
CA TRP A 214 -6.40 2.49 13.54
C TRP A 214 -5.85 3.53 14.54
N PHE A 215 -5.74 3.20 15.84
CA PHE A 215 -5.28 4.17 16.86
C PHE A 215 -3.80 4.53 16.76
N ALA A 216 -3.00 3.88 15.90
CA ALA A 216 -1.66 4.36 15.57
C ALA A 216 -1.65 5.34 14.38
N GLY A 217 -2.82 5.58 13.78
CA GLY A 217 -3.07 6.68 12.85
C GLY A 217 -3.08 6.28 11.38
N VAL A 218 -3.75 7.11 10.59
CA VAL A 218 -3.78 7.03 9.12
C VAL A 218 -3.24 8.33 8.54
N ASN A 219 -2.26 8.25 7.63
CA ASN A 219 -1.63 9.43 7.05
C ASN A 219 -1.59 9.31 5.53
N LEU A 220 -1.90 10.40 4.86
CA LEU A 220 -1.85 10.54 3.41
C LEU A 220 -0.97 11.73 3.04
N TRP A 221 0.05 11.49 2.21
CA TRP A 221 0.80 12.55 1.54
C TRP A 221 0.44 12.57 0.06
N LEU A 222 -0.03 13.72 -0.38
CA LEU A 222 -0.26 14.09 -1.76
C LEU A 222 1.01 14.77 -2.33
N GLY A 223 1.03 14.94 -3.66
CA GLY A 223 2.23 15.21 -4.43
C GLY A 223 2.49 16.70 -4.70
N GLU A 224 3.17 16.99 -5.81
CA GLU A 224 3.37 18.35 -6.34
C GLU A 224 2.29 18.76 -7.38
N GLY A 225 1.35 17.86 -7.65
CA GLY A 225 0.23 18.13 -8.55
C GLY A 225 -0.85 18.95 -7.85
N SER A 226 -1.64 19.70 -8.62
CA SER A 226 -2.86 20.35 -8.11
C SER A 226 -3.93 19.30 -7.76
N ASP A 227 -3.92 18.82 -6.53
CA ASP A 227 -4.71 17.68 -6.09
C ASP A 227 -6.10 18.11 -5.61
N LYS A 228 -7.08 17.21 -5.77
CA LYS A 228 -8.44 17.41 -5.26
C LYS A 228 -8.86 16.22 -4.41
N LEU A 229 -9.22 16.50 -3.16
CA LEU A 229 -9.60 15.47 -2.20
C LEU A 229 -10.89 15.85 -1.46
N ASP A 230 -11.88 14.98 -1.53
CA ASP A 230 -13.05 14.98 -0.67
C ASP A 230 -12.82 14.03 0.50
N VAL A 231 -12.91 14.56 1.73
CA VAL A 231 -12.80 13.80 2.98
C VAL A 231 -14.19 13.67 3.61
N ASN A 232 -14.84 12.54 3.36
CA ASN A 232 -16.22 12.30 3.79
C ASN A 232 -16.29 11.65 5.17
N SER A 233 -15.37 10.75 5.47
CA SER A 233 -15.25 10.08 6.77
C SER A 233 -13.83 9.60 6.99
N ILE A 234 -13.49 9.32 8.25
CA ILE A 234 -12.17 8.81 8.64
C ILE A 234 -12.32 7.61 9.58
N PRO A 235 -11.29 6.75 9.69
CA PRO A 235 -11.32 5.62 10.59
C PRO A 235 -11.82 5.99 11.98
N PHE A 236 -12.78 5.24 12.48
CA PHE A 236 -13.35 5.40 13.81
C PHE A 236 -13.59 4.02 14.42
N SER A 237 -13.22 3.87 15.69
CA SER A 237 -13.51 2.69 16.50
C SER A 237 -13.87 3.19 17.89
N GLY A 238 -15.14 3.01 18.29
CA GLY A 238 -15.69 3.64 19.48
C GLY A 238 -14.85 3.38 20.74
N GLY A 239 -14.77 4.39 21.61
CA GLY A 239 -14.12 4.29 22.92
C GLY A 239 -12.68 4.81 22.98
N ASN A 240 -12.05 5.16 21.85
CA ASN A 240 -10.74 5.82 21.82
C ASN A 240 -10.55 6.63 20.53
N ARG A 241 -9.65 7.60 20.60
CA ARG A 241 -9.43 8.57 19.53
C ARG A 241 -8.52 8.05 18.42
N THR A 242 -8.97 8.11 17.18
CA THR A 242 -8.13 7.93 15.98
C THR A 242 -7.60 9.28 15.49
N THR A 243 -6.48 9.26 14.77
CA THR A 243 -5.93 10.45 14.12
C THR A 243 -5.72 10.17 12.64
N THR A 244 -6.25 11.05 11.81
CA THR A 244 -6.00 11.05 10.38
C THR A 244 -5.35 12.37 9.97
N SER A 245 -4.24 12.30 9.23
CA SER A 245 -3.60 13.48 8.66
C SER A 245 -3.52 13.39 7.14
N VAL A 246 -3.76 14.52 6.48
CA VAL A 246 -3.59 14.69 5.04
C VAL A 246 -2.66 15.87 4.81
N HIS A 247 -1.69 15.71 3.93
CA HIS A 247 -0.72 16.72 3.53
C HIS A 247 -0.83 16.89 2.01
N GLY A 248 -1.16 18.10 1.54
CA GLY A 248 -1.42 18.42 0.12
C GLY A 248 -0.17 18.37 -0.72
N GLY A 249 0.93 18.92 -0.21
CA GLY A 249 2.25 18.76 -0.81
C GLY A 249 2.73 20.07 -1.44
N ALA A 250 2.79 20.14 -2.76
CA ALA A 250 2.99 21.40 -3.47
C ALA A 250 1.98 21.48 -4.62
N GLY A 251 1.78 22.66 -5.20
CA GLY A 251 0.73 22.87 -6.19
C GLY A 251 -0.54 23.48 -5.56
N GLU A 252 -1.49 23.87 -6.42
CA GLU A 252 -2.75 24.47 -5.94
C GLU A 252 -3.76 23.38 -5.57
N ASP A 253 -3.79 22.97 -4.30
CA ASP A 253 -4.62 21.87 -3.82
C ASP A 253 -6.01 22.31 -3.37
N THR A 254 -7.00 21.42 -3.48
CA THR A 254 -8.35 21.63 -2.94
C THR A 254 -8.80 20.44 -2.10
N MET A 255 -9.06 20.69 -0.81
CA MET A 255 -9.61 19.68 0.10
C MET A 255 -10.98 20.10 0.62
N MET A 256 -12.00 19.29 0.35
CA MET A 256 -13.34 19.44 0.90
C MET A 256 -13.54 18.47 2.07
N ILE A 257 -13.73 18.99 3.27
CA ILE A 257 -13.77 18.19 4.51
C ILE A 257 -15.20 18.20 5.06
N MET A 258 -15.82 17.03 5.11
CA MET A 258 -17.25 16.85 5.38
C MET A 258 -17.50 15.85 6.52
N LEU A 259 -16.67 15.88 7.56
CA LEU A 259 -16.79 14.93 8.68
C LEU A 259 -18.01 15.22 9.55
N ASN A 260 -18.80 14.19 9.84
CA ASN A 260 -20.03 14.29 10.61
C ASN A 260 -19.89 13.65 12.01
N ASP A 261 -20.26 14.38 13.05
CA ASP A 261 -20.25 13.92 14.45
C ASP A 261 -21.11 12.67 14.68
N ILE A 262 -22.22 12.52 13.95
CA ILE A 262 -23.08 11.32 14.05
C ILE A 262 -22.28 10.05 13.70
N ASP A 263 -21.37 10.14 12.72
CA ASP A 263 -20.62 8.99 12.22
C ASP A 263 -19.38 8.67 13.08
N HIS A 264 -18.91 9.63 13.90
CA HIS A 264 -17.62 9.54 14.59
C HIS A 264 -17.70 9.77 16.12
N GLN A 265 -18.87 10.14 16.66
CA GLN A 265 -19.13 10.34 18.09
C GLN A 265 -18.12 11.25 18.82
N GLY A 266 -17.58 12.25 18.14
CA GLY A 266 -16.58 13.18 18.69
C GLY A 266 -15.17 12.62 18.97
N ASP A 267 -14.93 11.35 18.66
CA ASP A 267 -13.73 10.60 19.05
C ASP A 267 -12.70 10.50 17.92
N VAL A 268 -12.58 11.54 17.10
CA VAL A 268 -11.60 11.57 16.00
C VAL A 268 -10.86 12.90 15.96
N VAL A 269 -9.62 12.86 15.47
CA VAL A 269 -8.85 14.05 15.14
C VAL A 269 -8.48 14.00 13.67
N PHE A 270 -8.86 15.05 12.95
CA PHE A 270 -8.49 15.24 11.56
C PHE A 270 -7.57 16.45 11.43
N ILE A 271 -6.48 16.26 10.71
CA ILE A 271 -5.49 17.29 10.40
C ILE A 271 -5.37 17.38 8.88
N ALA A 272 -5.55 18.56 8.32
CA ALA A 272 -5.19 18.85 6.93
C ALA A 272 -4.14 19.93 6.88
N ASN A 273 -3.17 19.76 5.98
CA ASN A 273 -2.07 20.67 5.77
C ASN A 273 -1.94 20.89 4.26
N GLY A 274 -2.24 22.10 3.78
CA GLY A 274 -2.19 22.43 2.36
C GLY A 274 -0.77 22.27 1.80
N GLN A 275 0.17 22.99 2.41
CA GLN A 275 1.60 23.05 2.05
C GLN A 275 1.88 23.76 0.72
N ALA A 276 2.70 24.82 0.80
CA ALA A 276 3.13 25.63 -0.34
C ALA A 276 1.96 26.23 -1.15
N ASP A 277 2.28 27.02 -2.17
CA ASP A 277 1.33 27.55 -3.17
C ASP A 277 -0.03 28.09 -2.64
N LYS A 278 -1.15 27.80 -3.32
CA LYS A 278 -2.46 28.39 -3.02
C LYS A 278 -3.51 27.30 -2.81
N ASP A 279 -3.54 26.78 -1.60
CA ASP A 279 -4.46 25.72 -1.25
C ASP A 279 -5.82 26.23 -0.78
N VAL A 280 -6.84 25.42 -1.02
CA VAL A 280 -8.20 25.61 -0.52
C VAL A 280 -8.55 24.46 0.41
N LEU A 281 -8.44 24.69 1.71
CA LEU A 281 -8.95 23.77 2.74
C LEU A 281 -10.33 24.23 3.21
N ASN A 282 -11.38 23.51 2.81
CA ASN A 282 -12.75 23.87 3.12
C ASN A 282 -13.41 22.82 4.03
N ALA A 283 -13.63 23.19 5.30
CA ALA A 283 -14.35 22.37 6.28
C ALA A 283 -15.73 22.92 6.66
N SER A 284 -16.34 23.79 5.84
CA SER A 284 -17.61 24.45 6.19
C SER A 284 -18.79 23.48 6.36
N LEU A 285 -18.65 22.27 5.85
CA LEU A 285 -19.65 21.20 5.92
C LEU A 285 -19.35 20.17 7.02
N SER A 286 -18.23 20.30 7.73
CA SER A 286 -17.90 19.41 8.84
C SER A 286 -18.59 19.86 10.13
N SER A 287 -19.18 18.91 10.86
CA SER A 287 -19.69 19.14 12.22
C SER A 287 -18.71 18.74 13.32
N LEU A 288 -17.54 18.21 12.95
CA LEU A 288 -16.45 17.88 13.87
C LEU A 288 -15.35 18.95 13.87
N PRO A 289 -14.63 19.14 14.98
CA PRO A 289 -13.43 19.96 14.99
C PRO A 289 -12.37 19.40 14.04
N VAL A 290 -11.80 20.28 13.22
CA VAL A 290 -10.68 19.97 12.32
C VAL A 290 -9.51 20.93 12.60
N ILE A 291 -8.30 20.46 12.33
CA ILE A 291 -7.08 21.28 12.43
C ILE A 291 -6.58 21.51 11.00
N LEU A 292 -6.52 22.77 10.57
CA LEU A 292 -6.11 23.16 9.23
C LEU A 292 -4.82 23.98 9.29
N PHE A 293 -3.82 23.57 8.52
CA PHE A 293 -2.57 24.31 8.28
C PHE A 293 -2.50 24.73 6.82
N GLY A 294 -2.01 25.93 6.55
CA GLY A 294 -1.80 26.48 5.22
C GLY A 294 -0.66 27.49 5.22
#